data_AF-A0A839CWC4-F1
#
_entry.id   AF-A0A839CWC4-F1
#
_cell.length_a   1.000
_cell.length_b   1.000
_cell.length_c   1.000
_cell.angle_alpha   90.00
_cell.angle_beta   90.00
_cell.angle_gamma   90.00
#
_symmetry.space_group_name_H-M   'P 1'
#
loop_
_entity.id
_entity.type
_entity.pdbx_description
1 polymer ?
#
loop_
_entity_poly.entity_id
_entity_poly.type
_entity_poly.pdbx_seq_one_letter_code
_entity_poly.pdbx_strand_id
1 'polypeptide(L)'
;MKNNLNSILINNPGILQIIEAAKVRDYEALKRTWAGLSDKKAALNAVKILAGHREPEAIKLLISISSYDISSFVVEGFAMSGDIDLTLEWINKGTNVHNAVKGAAEGGHEELVNLLLEEYRASIHNAAQGAAEGGHEELMNSLLARGANINFAVEGAVLRRDKKLLGRLLDQIHETINYKNILNTALMTAAKHQYREPIDWLIEEYNADPTKALNGAIYEKDFGFAIEIMTTYKVMPENISPDFAEHLKLHFTEKFNIYSFLSSITDDKSREKYIQHIAKITGTDITQLNNNTEDFIDIMESLKLSANDAYVYYVEAKYIERGILTPLGNYISSFYNLYSTNILYPEGVNNQIYIPNEILNRIAYFCIEHPKLKHDDKSSDHKYPSLSNNGVNKVIDLWLERLGEIISLRPKEYIKKVSESAIMLTYEDDDNFSPVISNSLKYEYNPSFADRIGAMETNALDR
;
A
#
# COMPACT_ATOMS: atom_id res chain seq x y z
N MET A 1 -16.14 28.97 9.88
CA MET A 1 -15.10 28.98 8.83
C MET A 1 -13.66 28.79 9.33
N LYS A 2 -13.11 29.57 10.27
CA LYS A 2 -11.67 29.52 10.62
C LYS A 2 -11.15 28.16 11.16
N ASN A 3 -11.96 27.32 11.79
CA ASN A 3 -11.44 26.11 12.45
C ASN A 3 -11.44 24.84 11.57
N ASN A 4 -12.41 24.65 10.66
CA ASN A 4 -12.47 23.45 9.78
C ASN A 4 -11.68 23.61 8.47
N LEU A 5 -11.67 24.80 7.87
CA LEU A 5 -10.84 25.07 6.69
C LEU A 5 -9.36 24.91 7.02
N ASN A 6 -8.93 25.36 8.22
CA ASN A 6 -7.55 25.22 8.66
C ASN A 6 -7.13 23.75 8.80
N SER A 7 -7.96 22.84 9.33
CA SER A 7 -7.55 21.43 9.45
C SER A 7 -7.40 20.70 8.11
N ILE A 8 -8.12 21.12 7.06
CA ILE A 8 -8.01 20.59 5.69
C ILE A 8 -6.83 21.23 4.95
N LEU A 9 -6.56 22.53 5.20
CA LEU A 9 -5.48 23.30 4.57
C LEU A 9 -4.08 22.95 5.10
N ILE A 10 -3.95 22.54 6.36
CA ILE A 10 -2.64 22.46 7.03
C ILE A 10 -1.80 21.24 6.58
N ASN A 11 -2.38 20.21 5.96
CA ASN A 11 -1.67 18.94 5.75
C ASN A 11 -1.48 18.49 4.30
N ASN A 12 -1.91 19.26 3.29
CA ASN A 12 -1.69 18.88 1.88
C ASN A 12 -1.16 20.05 1.03
N PRO A 13 0.14 20.04 0.65
CA PRO A 13 0.75 21.13 -0.11
C PRO A 13 0.12 21.32 -1.50
N GLY A 14 -0.45 20.27 -2.11
CA GLY A 14 -1.14 20.37 -3.39
C GLY A 14 -2.43 21.19 -3.32
N ILE A 15 -3.18 21.10 -2.22
CA ILE A 15 -4.39 21.93 -1.98
C ILE A 15 -4.00 23.40 -1.92
N LEU A 16 -2.96 23.74 -1.16
CA LEU A 16 -2.49 25.13 -1.02
C LEU A 16 -2.02 25.70 -2.35
N GLN A 17 -1.29 24.91 -3.15
CA GLN A 17 -0.84 25.33 -4.47
C GLN A 17 -2.01 25.62 -5.42
N ILE A 18 -3.05 24.78 -5.43
CA ILE A 18 -4.27 25.03 -6.22
C ILE A 18 -4.92 26.35 -5.79
N ILE A 19 -5.12 26.54 -4.49
CA ILE A 19 -5.81 27.72 -3.96
C ILE A 19 -5.01 28.98 -4.25
N GLU A 20 -3.69 28.95 -4.05
CA GLU A 20 -2.83 30.10 -4.30
C GLU A 20 -2.79 30.45 -5.78
N ALA A 21 -2.64 29.46 -6.67
CA ALA A 21 -2.67 29.66 -8.11
C ALA A 21 -3.99 30.31 -8.58
N ALA A 22 -5.12 29.88 -8.02
CA ALA A 22 -6.42 30.51 -8.29
C ALA A 22 -6.47 31.96 -7.80
N LYS A 23 -6.05 32.23 -6.55
CA LYS A 23 -6.03 33.58 -5.95
C LYS A 23 -5.21 34.58 -6.74
N VAL A 24 -4.02 34.19 -7.19
CA VAL A 24 -3.14 35.06 -8.02
C VAL A 24 -3.48 35.01 -9.50
N ARG A 25 -4.53 34.26 -9.89
CA ARG A 25 -4.99 34.06 -11.28
C ARG A 25 -3.93 33.47 -12.21
N ASP A 26 -3.02 32.66 -11.68
CA ASP A 26 -2.06 31.89 -12.47
C ASP A 26 -2.69 30.56 -12.92
N TYR A 27 -3.47 30.65 -14.00
CA TYR A 27 -4.19 29.50 -14.55
C TYR A 27 -3.28 28.44 -15.18
N GLU A 28 -2.05 28.78 -15.56
CA GLU A 28 -1.08 27.80 -16.05
C GLU A 28 -0.43 27.02 -14.89
N ALA A 29 -0.15 27.67 -13.76
CA ALA A 29 0.18 26.97 -12.53
C ALA A 29 -0.96 26.07 -12.07
N LEU A 30 -2.21 26.58 -12.07
CA LEU A 30 -3.39 25.81 -11.68
C LEU A 30 -3.54 24.52 -12.52
N LYS A 31 -3.41 24.60 -13.84
CA LYS A 31 -3.44 23.44 -14.75
C LYS A 31 -2.34 22.43 -14.41
N ARG A 32 -1.10 22.90 -14.24
CA ARG A 32 0.05 22.02 -13.95
C ARG A 32 -0.12 21.31 -12.62
N THR A 33 -0.52 22.03 -11.57
CA THR A 33 -0.76 21.45 -10.24
C THR A 33 -1.92 20.45 -10.27
N TRP A 34 -3.03 20.79 -10.94
CA TRP A 34 -4.17 19.89 -11.08
C TRP A 34 -3.80 18.58 -11.79
N ALA A 35 -3.04 18.67 -12.89
CA ALA A 35 -2.58 17.49 -13.62
C ALA A 35 -1.55 16.64 -12.85
N GLY A 36 -0.78 17.25 -11.95
CA GLY A 36 0.26 16.58 -11.16
C GLY A 36 -0.23 15.97 -9.84
N LEU A 37 -1.50 16.17 -9.46
CA LEU A 37 -2.06 15.64 -8.22
C LEU A 37 -2.39 14.15 -8.34
N SER A 38 -1.66 13.34 -7.59
CA SER A 38 -1.96 11.91 -7.41
C SER A 38 -3.12 11.68 -6.44
N ASP A 39 -3.31 12.57 -5.46
CA ASP A 39 -4.38 12.49 -4.48
C ASP A 39 -5.66 13.17 -4.97
N LYS A 40 -6.58 12.36 -5.49
CA LYS A 40 -7.90 12.81 -5.94
C LYS A 40 -8.74 13.43 -4.82
N LYS A 41 -8.63 12.95 -3.58
CA LYS A 41 -9.41 13.47 -2.44
C LYS A 41 -8.97 14.89 -2.10
N ALA A 42 -7.66 15.14 -2.13
CA ALA A 42 -7.11 16.48 -1.95
C ALA A 42 -7.56 17.45 -3.06
N ALA A 43 -7.49 17.02 -4.33
CA ALA A 43 -7.94 17.82 -5.46
C ALA A 43 -9.41 18.24 -5.32
N LEU A 44 -10.28 17.30 -4.93
CA LEU A 44 -11.71 17.55 -4.71
C LEU A 44 -12.00 18.50 -3.55
N ASN A 45 -11.24 18.41 -2.45
CA ASN A 45 -11.33 19.37 -1.35
C ASN A 45 -10.91 20.79 -1.79
N ALA A 46 -9.91 20.91 -2.67
CA ALA A 46 -9.53 22.21 -3.21
C ALA A 46 -10.66 22.85 -4.03
N VAL A 47 -11.42 22.05 -4.80
CA VAL A 47 -12.62 22.53 -5.54
C VAL A 47 -13.67 23.08 -4.58
N LYS A 48 -13.99 22.38 -3.48
CA LYS A 48 -14.93 22.87 -2.45
C LYS A 48 -14.50 24.25 -1.93
N ILE A 49 -13.19 24.42 -1.66
CA ILE A 49 -12.65 25.67 -1.13
C ILE A 49 -12.75 26.81 -2.15
N LEU A 50 -12.38 26.57 -3.41
CA LEU A 50 -12.48 27.56 -4.48
C LEU A 50 -13.92 28.00 -4.73
N ALA A 51 -14.86 27.06 -4.74
CA ALA A 51 -16.29 27.36 -4.81
C ALA A 51 -16.75 28.21 -3.63
N GLY A 52 -16.37 27.84 -2.40
CA GLY A 52 -16.71 28.62 -1.22
C GLY A 52 -16.16 30.06 -1.23
N HIS A 53 -15.02 30.30 -1.89
CA HIS A 53 -14.41 31.63 -2.05
C HIS A 53 -14.89 32.40 -3.28
N ARG A 54 -15.82 31.83 -4.07
CA ARG A 54 -16.31 32.40 -5.33
C ARG A 54 -15.17 32.70 -6.30
N GLU A 55 -14.43 31.66 -6.68
CA GLU A 55 -13.41 31.73 -7.74
C GLU A 55 -13.96 31.15 -9.07
N PRO A 56 -14.90 31.83 -9.77
CA PRO A 56 -15.66 31.24 -10.87
C PRO A 56 -14.81 30.93 -12.10
N GLU A 57 -13.77 31.71 -12.39
CA GLU A 57 -12.84 31.43 -13.49
C GLU A 57 -12.01 30.17 -13.21
N ALA A 58 -11.52 30.01 -11.99
CA ALA A 58 -10.79 28.81 -11.58
C ALA A 58 -11.68 27.58 -11.66
N ILE A 59 -12.93 27.66 -11.16
CA ILE A 59 -13.91 26.57 -11.23
C ILE A 59 -14.22 26.20 -12.67
N LYS A 60 -14.49 27.18 -13.55
CA LYS A 60 -14.73 26.95 -14.98
C LYS A 60 -13.56 26.24 -15.65
N LEU A 61 -12.33 26.64 -15.31
CA LEU A 61 -11.13 25.99 -15.83
C LEU A 61 -11.00 24.55 -15.31
N LEU A 62 -11.16 24.33 -14.01
CA LEU A 62 -11.07 22.99 -13.43
C LEU A 62 -12.11 22.03 -14.04
N ILE A 63 -13.33 22.50 -14.29
CA ILE A 63 -14.36 21.69 -14.97
C ILE A 63 -13.91 21.29 -16.38
N SER A 64 -13.25 22.19 -17.12
CA SER A 64 -12.86 21.91 -18.51
C SER A 64 -11.65 20.97 -18.63
N ILE A 65 -10.78 20.94 -17.60
CA ILE A 65 -9.57 20.10 -17.61
C ILE A 65 -9.70 18.81 -16.80
N SER A 66 -10.76 18.66 -16.00
CA SER A 66 -10.96 17.46 -15.17
C SER A 66 -11.36 16.27 -16.03
N SER A 67 -10.69 15.13 -15.83
CA SER A 67 -11.06 13.85 -16.46
C SER A 67 -12.27 13.18 -15.83
N TYR A 68 -12.86 13.79 -14.81
CA TYR A 68 -14.00 13.30 -14.05
C TYR A 68 -14.91 14.46 -13.62
N ASP A 69 -16.17 14.14 -13.32
CA ASP A 69 -17.13 15.15 -12.87
C ASP A 69 -16.79 15.66 -11.45
N ILE A 70 -16.66 16.98 -11.32
CA ILE A 70 -16.40 17.68 -10.05
C ILE A 70 -17.61 18.51 -9.58
N SER A 71 -18.74 18.44 -10.29
CA SER A 71 -19.91 19.29 -10.06
C SER A 71 -20.50 19.14 -8.65
N SER A 72 -20.44 17.93 -8.09
CA SER A 72 -20.87 17.66 -6.71
C SER A 72 -20.08 18.47 -5.67
N PHE A 73 -18.78 18.62 -5.85
CA PHE A 73 -17.90 19.35 -4.94
C PHE A 73 -18.02 20.86 -5.13
N VAL A 74 -18.34 21.29 -6.34
CA VAL A 74 -18.62 22.70 -6.62
C VAL A 74 -19.90 23.15 -5.90
N VAL A 75 -21.01 22.43 -6.06
CA VAL A 75 -22.27 22.79 -5.37
C VAL A 75 -22.14 22.69 -3.85
N GLU A 76 -21.42 21.69 -3.35
CA GLU A 76 -21.13 21.54 -1.92
C GLU A 76 -20.32 22.74 -1.38
N GLY A 77 -19.32 23.22 -2.14
CA GLY A 77 -18.52 24.38 -1.75
C GLY A 77 -19.32 25.69 -1.72
N PHE A 78 -20.20 25.92 -2.69
CA PHE A 78 -21.13 27.07 -2.65
C PHE A 78 -22.10 26.99 -1.48
N ALA A 79 -22.66 25.81 -1.23
CA ALA A 79 -23.58 25.61 -0.12
C ALA A 79 -22.88 25.81 1.24
N MET A 80 -21.64 25.32 1.37
CA MET A 80 -20.82 25.45 2.57
C MET A 80 -20.41 26.90 2.87
N SER A 81 -20.38 27.80 1.88
CA SER A 81 -20.19 29.24 2.10
C SER A 81 -21.51 30.01 2.30
N GLY A 82 -22.65 29.33 2.18
CA GLY A 82 -23.98 29.92 2.34
C GLY A 82 -24.46 30.67 1.10
N ASP A 83 -23.86 30.40 -0.07
CA ASP A 83 -24.21 31.05 -1.32
C ASP A 83 -25.47 30.44 -1.92
N ILE A 84 -26.63 30.98 -1.52
CA ILE A 84 -27.94 30.47 -1.95
C ILE A 84 -28.05 30.49 -3.48
N ASP A 85 -27.73 31.62 -4.12
CA ASP A 85 -27.94 31.79 -5.56
C ASP A 85 -27.11 30.80 -6.39
N LEU A 86 -25.81 30.68 -6.11
CA LEU A 86 -24.96 29.74 -6.85
C LEU A 86 -25.28 28.29 -6.49
N THR A 87 -25.67 28.01 -5.24
CA THR A 87 -26.11 26.65 -4.86
C THR A 87 -27.33 26.24 -5.69
N LEU A 88 -28.35 27.09 -5.76
CA LEU A 88 -29.58 26.80 -6.50
C LEU A 88 -29.33 26.75 -8.02
N GLU A 89 -28.49 27.63 -8.56
CA GLU A 89 -28.08 27.59 -9.97
C GLU A 89 -27.52 26.21 -10.34
N TRP A 90 -26.64 25.67 -9.49
CA TRP A 90 -26.00 24.37 -9.72
C TRP A 90 -26.95 23.19 -9.51
N ILE A 91 -27.87 23.27 -8.55
CA ILE A 91 -28.94 22.26 -8.40
C ILE A 91 -29.81 22.22 -9.65
N ASN A 92 -30.19 23.39 -10.19
CA ASN A 92 -30.99 23.49 -11.41
C ASN A 92 -30.26 22.96 -12.65
N LYS A 93 -28.92 22.92 -12.64
CA LYS A 93 -28.10 22.25 -13.68
C LYS A 93 -28.02 20.72 -13.53
N GLY A 94 -28.72 20.15 -12.54
CA GLY A 94 -28.82 18.71 -12.33
C GLY A 94 -27.84 18.15 -11.29
N THR A 95 -27.20 18.99 -10.48
CA THR A 95 -26.38 18.47 -9.37
C THR A 95 -27.22 17.91 -8.23
N ASN A 96 -26.63 16.98 -7.48
CA ASN A 96 -27.34 16.29 -6.41
C ASN A 96 -27.60 17.21 -5.21
N VAL A 97 -28.87 17.50 -4.95
CA VAL A 97 -29.34 18.32 -3.81
C VAL A 97 -28.87 17.79 -2.46
N HIS A 98 -28.62 16.48 -2.31
CA HIS A 98 -28.14 15.91 -1.06
C HIS A 98 -26.70 16.32 -0.72
N ASN A 99 -25.88 16.63 -1.72
CA ASN A 99 -24.54 17.20 -1.50
C ASN A 99 -24.63 18.67 -1.10
N ALA A 100 -25.57 19.41 -1.71
CA ALA A 100 -25.82 20.80 -1.35
C ALA A 100 -26.28 20.94 0.11
N VAL A 101 -27.25 20.14 0.56
CA VAL A 101 -27.74 20.23 1.95
C VAL A 101 -26.68 19.79 2.96
N LYS A 102 -25.84 18.80 2.60
CA LYS A 102 -24.70 18.40 3.42
C LYS A 102 -23.72 19.56 3.57
N GLY A 103 -23.33 20.21 2.47
CA GLY A 103 -22.44 21.37 2.47
C GLY A 103 -23.01 22.55 3.25
N ALA A 104 -24.28 22.90 3.04
CA ALA A 104 -24.96 23.95 3.78
C ALA A 104 -24.96 23.69 5.30
N ALA A 105 -25.23 22.45 5.71
CA ALA A 105 -25.20 22.06 7.11
C ALA A 105 -23.78 22.03 7.69
N GLU A 106 -22.78 21.61 6.90
CA GLU A 106 -21.35 21.67 7.26
C GLU A 106 -20.87 23.11 7.47
N GLY A 107 -21.42 24.07 6.70
CA GLY A 107 -21.19 25.51 6.88
C GLY A 107 -22.03 26.17 7.98
N GLY A 108 -23.03 25.46 8.51
CA GLY A 108 -23.95 25.96 9.54
C GLY A 108 -25.04 26.91 9.02
N HIS A 109 -25.33 26.87 7.72
CA HIS A 109 -26.30 27.74 7.06
C HIS A 109 -27.72 27.20 7.21
N GLU A 110 -28.30 27.34 8.39
CA GLU A 110 -29.63 26.79 8.74
C GLU A 110 -30.74 27.22 7.78
N GLU A 111 -30.74 28.50 7.33
CA GLU A 111 -31.73 29.00 6.36
C GLU A 111 -31.65 28.24 5.02
N LEU A 112 -30.45 28.04 4.49
CA LEU A 112 -30.23 27.28 3.27
C LEU A 112 -30.56 25.79 3.47
N VAL A 113 -30.24 25.22 4.64
CA VAL A 113 -30.64 23.84 4.98
C VAL A 113 -32.16 23.68 4.94
N ASN A 114 -32.89 24.58 5.60
CA ASN A 114 -34.36 24.53 5.62
C ASN A 114 -34.95 24.68 4.22
N LEU A 115 -34.46 25.64 3.43
CA LEU A 115 -34.86 25.83 2.04
C LEU A 115 -34.67 24.55 1.22
N LEU A 116 -33.50 23.90 1.31
CA LEU A 116 -33.20 22.69 0.55
C LEU A 116 -34.05 21.49 0.99
N LEU A 117 -34.35 21.37 2.28
CA LEU A 117 -35.21 20.31 2.81
C LEU A 117 -36.67 20.47 2.37
N GLU A 118 -37.20 21.69 2.40
CA GLU A 118 -38.61 21.99 2.16
C GLU A 118 -38.93 22.03 0.66
N GLU A 119 -38.10 22.73 -0.13
CA GLU A 119 -38.40 23.02 -1.53
C GLU A 119 -37.71 22.07 -2.51
N TYR A 120 -36.56 21.49 -2.12
CA TYR A 120 -35.74 20.66 -3.01
C TYR A 120 -35.67 19.19 -2.58
N ARG A 121 -36.49 18.78 -1.59
CA ARG A 121 -36.58 17.40 -1.09
C ARG A 121 -35.22 16.82 -0.71
N ALA A 122 -34.35 17.67 -0.15
CA ALA A 122 -33.05 17.21 0.29
C ALA A 122 -33.16 16.23 1.47
N SER A 123 -32.09 15.48 1.71
CA SER A 123 -32.08 14.43 2.74
C SER A 123 -31.77 15.07 4.09
N ILE A 124 -32.72 14.96 5.03
CA ILE A 124 -32.51 15.41 6.41
C ILE A 124 -31.37 14.64 7.10
N HIS A 125 -31.10 13.42 6.65
CA HIS A 125 -29.99 12.60 7.13
C HIS A 125 -28.63 13.16 6.68
N ASN A 126 -28.51 13.55 5.41
CA ASN A 126 -27.30 14.20 4.90
C ASN A 126 -27.06 15.57 5.55
N ALA A 127 -28.13 16.30 5.86
CA ALA A 127 -28.05 17.54 6.63
C ALA A 127 -27.47 17.27 8.04
N ALA A 128 -27.96 16.24 8.74
CA ALA A 128 -27.46 15.90 10.09
C ALA A 128 -26.00 15.46 10.07
N GLN A 129 -25.57 14.70 9.04
CA GLN A 129 -24.17 14.36 8.82
C GLN A 129 -23.32 15.62 8.63
N GLY A 130 -23.73 16.51 7.73
CA GLY A 130 -23.02 17.77 7.46
C GLY A 130 -22.90 18.64 8.71
N ALA A 131 -23.99 18.82 9.46
CA ALA A 131 -23.98 19.59 10.70
C ALA A 131 -23.01 19.01 11.74
N ALA A 132 -23.00 17.68 11.92
CA ALA A 132 -22.06 17.02 12.83
C ALA A 132 -20.60 17.15 12.35
N GLU A 133 -20.34 17.01 11.05
CA GLU A 133 -19.02 17.18 10.44
C GLU A 133 -18.50 18.63 10.61
N GLY A 134 -19.39 19.61 10.42
CA GLY A 134 -19.16 21.03 10.63
C GLY A 134 -18.99 21.45 12.11
N GLY A 135 -19.43 20.60 13.05
CA GLY A 135 -19.48 20.92 14.49
C GLY A 135 -20.65 21.84 14.87
N HIS A 136 -21.69 21.93 14.03
CA HIS A 136 -22.89 22.72 14.25
C HIS A 136 -23.91 21.92 15.06
N GLU A 137 -23.62 21.72 16.35
CA GLU A 137 -24.39 20.84 17.23
C GLU A 137 -25.85 21.25 17.41
N GLU A 138 -26.16 22.54 17.49
CA GLU A 138 -27.55 23.02 17.60
C GLU A 138 -28.37 22.65 16.37
N LEU A 139 -27.81 22.88 15.17
CA LEU A 139 -28.41 22.48 13.91
C LEU A 139 -28.55 20.95 13.82
N MET A 140 -27.50 20.21 14.18
CA MET A 140 -27.53 18.74 14.23
C MET A 140 -28.64 18.24 15.14
N ASN A 141 -28.75 18.75 16.38
CA ASN A 141 -29.78 18.36 17.34
C ASN A 141 -31.20 18.70 16.83
N SER A 142 -31.38 19.85 16.20
CA SER A 142 -32.64 20.23 15.55
C SER A 142 -33.04 19.24 14.44
N LEU A 143 -32.07 18.82 13.60
CA LEU A 143 -32.29 17.85 12.54
C LEU A 143 -32.62 16.45 13.09
N LEU A 144 -31.95 16.00 14.16
CA LEU A 144 -32.27 14.75 14.84
C LEU A 144 -33.69 14.79 15.43
N ALA A 145 -34.08 15.89 16.07
CA ALA A 145 -35.43 16.08 16.60
C ALA A 145 -36.52 16.07 15.49
N ARG A 146 -36.17 16.51 14.28
CA ARG A 146 -37.01 16.43 13.08
C ARG A 146 -37.00 15.07 12.39
N GLY A 147 -36.36 14.06 12.97
CA GLY A 147 -36.37 12.68 12.48
C GLY A 147 -35.14 12.28 11.65
N ALA A 148 -34.05 13.06 11.68
CA ALA A 148 -32.81 12.58 11.10
C ALA A 148 -32.30 11.34 11.87
N ASN A 149 -31.83 10.34 11.13
CA ASN A 149 -31.24 9.15 11.71
C ASN A 149 -29.87 9.49 12.32
N ILE A 150 -29.69 9.19 13.61
CA ILE A 150 -28.47 9.47 14.37
C ILE A 150 -27.21 8.84 13.77
N ASN A 151 -27.33 7.74 13.01
CA ASN A 151 -26.19 7.11 12.32
C ASN A 151 -25.41 8.12 11.47
N PHE A 152 -26.12 9.02 10.80
CA PHE A 152 -25.52 10.03 9.94
C PHE A 152 -24.78 11.10 10.76
N ALA A 153 -25.31 11.48 11.93
CA ALA A 153 -24.61 12.38 12.85
C ALA A 153 -23.35 11.71 13.43
N VAL A 154 -23.42 10.42 13.77
CA VAL A 154 -22.27 9.61 14.19
C VAL A 154 -21.19 9.57 13.11
N GLU A 155 -21.56 9.31 11.85
CA GLU A 155 -20.63 9.37 10.73
C GLU A 155 -19.97 10.75 10.60
N GLY A 156 -20.76 11.83 10.68
CA GLY A 156 -20.24 13.20 10.65
C GLY A 156 -19.24 13.47 11.78
N ALA A 157 -19.52 13.00 13.00
CA ALA A 157 -18.61 13.13 14.13
C ALA A 157 -17.31 12.33 13.96
N VAL A 158 -17.36 11.14 13.34
CA VAL A 158 -16.17 10.37 12.94
C VAL A 158 -15.35 11.14 11.90
N LEU A 159 -15.99 11.68 10.86
CA LEU A 159 -15.32 12.45 9.81
C LEU A 159 -14.62 13.70 10.35
N ARG A 160 -15.26 14.35 11.33
CA ARG A 160 -14.69 15.48 12.08
C ARG A 160 -13.54 15.06 13.00
N ARG A 161 -13.45 13.77 13.37
CA ARG A 161 -12.59 13.23 14.43
C ARG A 161 -12.87 13.90 15.78
N ASP A 162 -14.15 14.19 16.05
CA ASP A 162 -14.58 14.83 17.28
C ASP A 162 -14.96 13.79 18.32
N LYS A 163 -13.96 13.36 19.11
CA LYS A 163 -14.15 12.37 20.18
C LYS A 163 -15.26 12.76 21.16
N LYS A 164 -15.38 14.05 21.50
CA LYS A 164 -16.37 14.52 22.49
C LYS A 164 -17.79 14.48 21.94
N LEU A 165 -18.00 14.91 20.70
CA LEU A 165 -19.29 14.82 20.06
C LEU A 165 -19.68 13.35 19.85
N LEU A 166 -18.77 12.54 19.31
CA LEU A 166 -19.05 11.14 19.04
C LEU A 166 -19.35 10.35 20.32
N GLY A 167 -18.60 10.58 21.40
CA GLY A 167 -18.89 9.94 22.68
C GLY A 167 -20.29 10.28 23.22
N ARG A 168 -20.67 11.56 23.21
CA ARG A 168 -22.04 11.97 23.59
C ARG A 168 -23.12 11.32 22.74
N LEU A 169 -22.93 11.27 21.42
CA LEU A 169 -23.89 10.64 20.52
C LEU A 169 -24.04 9.15 20.82
N LEU A 170 -22.94 8.43 21.07
CA LEU A 170 -22.96 7.01 21.43
C LEU A 170 -23.58 6.77 22.81
N ASP A 171 -23.27 7.61 23.79
CA ASP A 171 -23.82 7.50 25.15
C ASP A 171 -25.34 7.70 25.16
N GLN A 172 -25.86 8.64 24.35
CA GLN A 172 -27.30 8.87 24.19
C GLN A 172 -28.07 7.65 23.69
N ILE A 173 -27.41 6.78 22.92
CA ILE A 173 -28.04 5.61 22.30
C ILE A 173 -27.57 4.29 22.91
N HIS A 174 -26.75 4.32 23.96
CA HIS A 174 -26.09 3.13 24.52
C HIS A 174 -27.07 2.01 24.91
N GLU A 175 -28.24 2.38 25.43
CA GLU A 175 -29.28 1.45 25.86
C GLU A 175 -30.26 1.03 24.73
N THR A 176 -30.07 1.55 23.52
CA THR A 176 -30.97 1.28 22.39
C THR A 176 -30.59 -0.02 21.67
N ILE A 177 -31.59 -0.69 21.09
CA ILE A 177 -31.38 -1.91 20.29
C ILE A 177 -30.44 -1.70 19.07
N ASN A 178 -30.31 -0.46 18.58
CA ASN A 178 -29.51 -0.14 17.42
C ASN A 178 -28.06 0.21 17.74
N TYR A 179 -27.71 0.38 19.02
CA TYR A 179 -26.38 0.82 19.48
C TYR A 179 -25.22 0.11 18.77
N LYS A 180 -25.24 -1.23 18.77
CA LYS A 180 -24.19 -2.05 18.15
C LYS A 180 -24.04 -1.78 16.66
N ASN A 181 -25.14 -1.62 15.93
CA ASN A 181 -25.10 -1.34 14.50
C ASN A 181 -24.47 0.03 14.24
N ILE A 182 -24.75 1.01 15.08
CA ILE A 182 -24.24 2.38 14.97
C ILE A 182 -22.75 2.43 15.30
N LEU A 183 -22.34 1.71 16.35
CA LEU A 183 -20.94 1.53 16.70
C LEU A 183 -20.15 0.87 15.56
N ASN A 184 -20.72 -0.16 14.92
CA ASN A 184 -20.13 -0.81 13.76
C ASN A 184 -19.96 0.17 12.58
N THR A 185 -20.99 0.98 12.30
CA THR A 185 -20.91 2.03 11.27
C THR A 185 -19.80 3.04 11.58
N ALA A 186 -19.65 3.46 12.84
CA ALA A 186 -18.57 4.36 13.26
C ALA A 186 -17.18 3.77 12.97
N LEU A 187 -16.95 2.50 13.36
CA LEU A 187 -15.69 1.79 13.07
C LEU A 187 -15.43 1.65 11.57
N MET A 188 -16.45 1.28 10.79
CA MET A 188 -16.31 1.15 9.33
C MET A 188 -15.96 2.49 8.69
N THR A 189 -16.63 3.58 9.08
CA THR A 189 -16.37 4.93 8.56
C THR A 189 -14.97 5.40 8.93
N ALA A 190 -14.52 5.16 10.16
CA ALA A 190 -13.16 5.47 10.57
C ALA A 190 -12.13 4.70 9.73
N ALA A 191 -12.39 3.41 9.49
CA ALA A 191 -11.48 2.56 8.71
C ALA A 191 -11.40 2.94 7.24
N LYS A 192 -12.53 3.30 6.61
CA LYS A 192 -12.57 3.83 5.23
C LYS A 192 -11.73 5.09 5.03
N HIS A 193 -11.41 5.80 6.11
CA HIS A 193 -10.59 7.00 6.08
C HIS A 193 -9.25 6.82 6.80
N GLN A 194 -8.89 5.59 7.18
CA GLN A 194 -7.65 5.24 7.89
C GLN A 194 -7.46 6.02 9.20
N TYR A 195 -8.54 6.41 9.86
CA TYR A 195 -8.51 7.16 11.11
C TYR A 195 -8.23 6.23 12.31
N ARG A 196 -6.96 6.12 12.69
CA ARG A 196 -6.48 5.25 13.78
C ARG A 196 -7.03 5.64 15.13
N GLU A 197 -6.88 6.91 15.49
CA GLU A 197 -7.35 7.42 16.78
C GLU A 197 -8.83 7.08 17.04
N PRO A 198 -9.81 7.37 16.16
CA PRO A 198 -11.18 6.86 16.28
C PRO A 198 -11.31 5.37 16.52
N ILE A 199 -10.59 4.53 15.77
CA ILE A 199 -10.68 3.07 15.92
C ILE A 199 -10.16 2.66 17.30
N ASP A 200 -9.01 3.18 17.72
CA ASP A 200 -8.38 2.86 19.01
C ASP A 200 -9.34 3.09 20.17
N TRP A 201 -9.83 4.32 20.34
CA TRP A 201 -10.67 4.61 21.50
C TRP A 201 -12.09 4.02 21.37
N LEU A 202 -12.62 3.76 20.16
CA LEU A 202 -13.88 3.01 20.02
C LEU A 202 -13.73 1.57 20.52
N ILE A 203 -12.59 0.93 20.24
CA ILE A 203 -12.30 -0.41 20.74
C ILE A 203 -12.05 -0.38 22.25
N GLU A 204 -11.24 0.56 22.74
CA GLU A 204 -10.83 0.62 24.14
C GLU A 204 -11.95 1.08 25.09
N GLU A 205 -12.71 2.12 24.73
CA GLU A 205 -13.69 2.76 25.62
C GLU A 205 -15.11 2.20 25.43
N TYR A 206 -15.45 1.76 24.21
CA TYR A 206 -16.78 1.26 23.87
C TYR A 206 -16.82 -0.25 23.62
N ASN A 207 -15.70 -0.97 23.84
CA ASN A 207 -15.56 -2.41 23.62
C ASN A 207 -16.05 -2.83 22.22
N ALA A 208 -15.73 -1.99 21.22
CA ALA A 208 -16.14 -2.21 19.85
C ALA A 208 -15.37 -3.39 19.22
N ASP A 209 -16.04 -4.13 18.34
CA ASP A 209 -15.47 -5.30 17.68
C ASP A 209 -14.52 -4.87 16.54
N PRO A 210 -13.19 -5.08 16.64
CA PRO A 210 -12.22 -4.65 15.62
C PRO A 210 -12.47 -5.27 14.24
N THR A 211 -13.22 -6.38 14.16
CA THR A 211 -13.57 -6.98 12.85
C THR A 211 -14.38 -6.01 11.99
N LYS A 212 -15.09 -5.04 12.57
CA LYS A 212 -15.86 -4.06 11.80
C LYS A 212 -14.98 -3.02 11.14
N ALA A 213 -13.90 -2.61 11.81
CA ALA A 213 -12.87 -1.78 11.19
C ALA A 213 -12.17 -2.55 10.06
N LEU A 214 -11.84 -3.83 10.31
CA LEU A 214 -11.25 -4.71 9.30
C LEU A 214 -12.14 -4.80 8.04
N ASN A 215 -13.45 -4.99 8.21
CA ASN A 215 -14.40 -5.02 7.10
C ASN A 215 -14.39 -3.71 6.30
N GLY A 216 -14.28 -2.56 6.98
CA GLY A 216 -14.16 -1.25 6.35
C GLY A 216 -12.90 -1.13 5.48
N ALA A 217 -11.75 -1.57 6.00
CA ALA A 217 -10.48 -1.54 5.27
C ALA A 217 -10.48 -2.48 4.05
N ILE A 218 -10.99 -3.71 4.22
CA ILE A 218 -11.10 -4.68 3.12
C ILE A 218 -12.06 -4.18 2.03
N TYR A 219 -13.18 -3.58 2.41
CA TYR A 219 -14.15 -3.02 1.46
C TYR A 219 -13.53 -1.94 0.55
N GLU A 220 -12.67 -1.08 1.11
CA GLU A 220 -11.92 -0.07 0.34
C GLU A 220 -10.69 -0.65 -0.38
N LYS A 221 -10.46 -1.97 -0.27
CA LYS A 221 -9.29 -2.69 -0.81
C LYS A 221 -7.96 -2.15 -0.27
N ASP A 222 -7.99 -1.56 0.92
CA ASP A 222 -6.80 -1.09 1.63
C ASP A 222 -6.24 -2.23 2.48
N PHE A 223 -5.57 -3.16 1.80
CA PHE A 223 -5.04 -4.35 2.45
C PHE A 223 -3.91 -4.03 3.42
N GLY A 224 -3.11 -2.99 3.17
CA GLY A 224 -2.07 -2.56 4.10
C GLY A 224 -2.68 -2.17 5.45
N PHE A 225 -3.74 -1.36 5.42
CA PHE A 225 -4.45 -0.98 6.63
C PHE A 225 -5.24 -2.14 7.25
N ALA A 226 -5.79 -3.06 6.44
CA ALA A 226 -6.42 -4.27 6.94
C ALA A 226 -5.45 -5.16 7.74
N ILE A 227 -4.23 -5.38 7.22
CA ILE A 227 -3.17 -6.12 7.91
C ILE A 227 -2.78 -5.42 9.21
N GLU A 228 -2.68 -4.10 9.20
CA GLU A 228 -2.40 -3.32 10.41
C GLU A 228 -3.49 -3.52 11.48
N ILE A 229 -4.78 -3.49 11.12
CA ILE A 229 -5.89 -3.76 12.04
C ILE A 229 -5.78 -5.18 12.60
N MET A 230 -5.51 -6.18 11.74
CA MET A 230 -5.42 -7.58 12.14
C MET A 230 -4.31 -7.82 13.17
N THR A 231 -3.15 -7.21 12.94
CA THR A 231 -1.97 -7.35 13.80
C THR A 231 -2.09 -6.52 15.08
N THR A 232 -2.53 -5.27 14.98
CA THR A 232 -2.65 -4.34 16.13
C THR A 232 -3.69 -4.83 17.14
N TYR A 233 -4.88 -5.20 16.67
CA TYR A 233 -5.98 -5.64 17.53
C TYR A 233 -6.09 -7.16 17.67
N LYS A 234 -5.07 -7.90 17.19
CA LYS A 234 -4.99 -9.38 17.26
C LYS A 234 -6.27 -10.06 16.82
N VAL A 235 -6.84 -9.59 15.70
CA VAL A 235 -8.05 -10.19 15.12
C VAL A 235 -7.71 -11.62 14.74
N MET A 236 -8.54 -12.58 15.14
CA MET A 236 -8.35 -13.98 14.80
C MET A 236 -9.05 -14.31 13.47
N PRO A 237 -8.48 -15.20 12.63
CA PRO A 237 -9.02 -15.48 11.30
C PRO A 237 -10.42 -16.10 11.32
N GLU A 238 -10.80 -16.82 12.38
CA GLU A 238 -12.17 -17.33 12.56
C GLU A 238 -13.24 -16.24 12.69
N ASN A 239 -12.86 -15.01 13.02
CA ASN A 239 -13.77 -13.88 13.16
C ASN A 239 -13.92 -13.08 11.85
N ILE A 240 -13.18 -13.44 10.81
CA ILE A 240 -13.26 -12.81 9.50
C ILE A 240 -14.46 -13.39 8.74
N SER A 241 -15.35 -12.53 8.25
CA SER A 241 -16.51 -13.00 7.47
C SER A 241 -16.04 -13.75 6.22
N PRO A 242 -16.65 -14.91 5.89
CA PRO A 242 -16.40 -15.60 4.63
C PRO A 242 -16.61 -14.71 3.38
N ASP A 243 -17.49 -13.70 3.47
CA ASP A 243 -17.75 -12.76 2.37
C ASP A 243 -16.51 -11.93 1.99
N PHE A 244 -15.56 -11.77 2.90
CA PHE A 244 -14.31 -11.06 2.68
C PHE A 244 -13.16 -11.98 2.25
N ALA A 245 -13.36 -13.30 2.25
CA ALA A 245 -12.33 -14.27 1.89
C ALA A 245 -11.80 -14.06 0.47
N GLU A 246 -12.68 -13.78 -0.51
CA GLU A 246 -12.25 -13.51 -1.89
C GLU A 246 -11.45 -12.20 -2.01
N HIS A 247 -11.76 -11.19 -1.20
CA HIS A 247 -11.00 -9.94 -1.19
C HIS A 247 -9.60 -10.16 -0.59
N LEU A 248 -9.52 -10.85 0.55
CA LEU A 248 -8.23 -11.21 1.17
C LEU A 248 -7.41 -12.13 0.29
N LYS A 249 -8.05 -13.06 -0.43
CA LYS A 249 -7.40 -13.94 -1.40
C LYS A 249 -6.69 -13.16 -2.50
N LEU A 250 -7.29 -12.07 -3.01
CA LEU A 250 -6.61 -11.22 -4.01
C LEU A 250 -5.31 -10.65 -3.46
N HIS A 251 -5.28 -10.24 -2.19
CA HIS A 251 -4.06 -9.76 -1.54
C HIS A 251 -3.03 -10.88 -1.32
N PHE A 252 -3.48 -12.03 -0.83
CA PHE A 252 -2.67 -13.22 -0.57
C PHE A 252 -2.39 -14.07 -1.83
N THR A 253 -2.67 -13.56 -3.04
CA THR A 253 -2.22 -14.21 -4.27
C THR A 253 -0.70 -14.03 -4.45
N GLU A 254 -0.15 -12.96 -3.88
CA GLU A 254 1.27 -12.68 -3.90
C GLU A 254 1.98 -13.35 -2.72
N LYS A 255 2.98 -14.20 -3.01
CA LYS A 255 3.75 -14.91 -1.97
C LYS A 255 4.44 -13.95 -0.99
N PHE A 256 4.92 -12.79 -1.46
CA PHE A 256 5.48 -11.76 -0.60
C PHE A 256 4.48 -11.29 0.46
N ASN A 257 3.23 -10.99 0.07
CA ASN A 257 2.21 -10.51 0.99
C ASN A 257 1.87 -11.56 2.06
N ILE A 258 1.85 -12.85 1.67
CA ILE A 258 1.67 -13.96 2.62
C ILE A 258 2.79 -13.97 3.65
N TYR A 259 4.06 -14.06 3.21
CA TYR A 259 5.18 -14.23 4.14
C TYR A 259 5.44 -12.99 4.98
N SER A 260 5.32 -11.80 4.39
CA SER A 260 5.43 -10.52 5.11
C SER A 260 4.36 -10.40 6.20
N PHE A 261 3.12 -10.79 5.90
CA PHE A 261 2.05 -10.81 6.90
C PHE A 261 2.31 -11.85 8.00
N LEU A 262 2.60 -13.10 7.63
CA LEU A 262 2.78 -14.19 8.59
C LEU A 262 4.00 -13.96 9.50
N SER A 263 5.09 -13.37 8.98
CA SER A 263 6.26 -13.02 9.78
C SER A 263 6.01 -11.86 10.74
N SER A 264 5.03 -11.00 10.46
CA SER A 264 4.63 -9.92 11.37
C SER A 264 3.83 -10.41 12.59
N ILE A 265 3.27 -11.63 12.53
CA ILE A 265 2.51 -12.22 13.63
C ILE A 265 3.50 -12.86 14.61
N THR A 266 3.62 -12.29 15.81
CA THR A 266 4.58 -12.74 16.83
C THR A 266 4.07 -13.90 17.70
N ASP A 267 2.75 -14.10 17.78
CA ASP A 267 2.15 -15.20 18.53
C ASP A 267 2.01 -16.45 17.64
N ASP A 268 2.72 -17.52 17.98
CA ASP A 268 2.78 -18.75 17.17
C ASP A 268 1.40 -19.38 16.97
N LYS A 269 0.54 -19.36 18.00
CA LYS A 269 -0.82 -19.90 17.93
C LYS A 269 -1.69 -19.13 16.95
N SER A 270 -1.57 -17.81 16.94
CA SER A 270 -2.25 -16.94 15.96
C SER A 270 -1.69 -17.19 14.56
N ARG A 271 -0.36 -17.32 14.43
CA ARG A 271 0.29 -17.60 13.14
C ARG A 271 -0.18 -18.92 12.54
N GLU A 272 -0.25 -19.99 13.33
CA GLU A 272 -0.75 -21.29 12.91
C GLU A 272 -2.18 -21.21 12.35
N LYS A 273 -3.07 -20.51 13.05
CA LYS A 273 -4.45 -20.29 12.57
C LYS A 273 -4.49 -19.50 11.27
N TYR A 274 -3.63 -18.50 11.13
CA TYR A 274 -3.53 -17.71 9.91
C TYR A 274 -2.97 -18.52 8.75
N ILE A 275 -2.00 -19.41 8.98
CA ILE A 275 -1.49 -20.35 7.97
C ILE A 275 -2.64 -21.24 7.47
N GLN A 276 -3.42 -21.83 8.38
CA GLN A 276 -4.57 -22.65 8.01
C GLN A 276 -5.62 -21.85 7.21
N HIS A 277 -5.91 -20.62 7.63
CA HIS A 277 -6.87 -19.76 6.95
C HIS A 277 -6.40 -19.36 5.55
N ILE A 278 -5.16 -18.89 5.42
CA ILE A 278 -4.58 -18.48 4.14
C ILE A 278 -4.53 -19.67 3.18
N ALA A 279 -3.99 -20.81 3.62
CA ALA A 279 -3.95 -22.04 2.83
C ALA A 279 -5.34 -22.43 2.31
N LYS A 280 -6.38 -22.30 3.13
CA LYS A 280 -7.77 -22.59 2.74
C LYS A 280 -8.28 -21.64 1.65
N ILE A 281 -8.02 -20.33 1.75
CA ILE A 281 -8.54 -19.35 0.77
C ILE A 281 -7.71 -19.29 -0.52
N THR A 282 -6.41 -19.59 -0.45
CA THR A 282 -5.51 -19.60 -1.62
C THR A 282 -5.44 -20.98 -2.30
N GLY A 283 -5.84 -22.06 -1.61
CA GLY A 283 -5.68 -23.42 -2.08
C GLY A 283 -4.24 -23.95 -1.98
N THR A 284 -3.41 -23.35 -1.14
CA THR A 284 -2.01 -23.77 -0.91
C THR A 284 -1.93 -24.93 0.08
N ASP A 285 -0.93 -25.80 -0.06
CA ASP A 285 -0.66 -26.84 0.94
C ASP A 285 -0.24 -26.24 2.29
N ILE A 286 -0.87 -26.68 3.37
CA ILE A 286 -0.66 -26.15 4.73
C ILE A 286 0.77 -26.42 5.21
N THR A 287 1.28 -27.64 4.97
CA THR A 287 2.60 -28.05 5.44
C THR A 287 3.69 -27.26 4.72
N GLN A 288 3.56 -27.15 3.39
CA GLN A 288 4.47 -26.36 2.58
C GLN A 288 4.45 -24.89 2.97
N LEU A 289 3.27 -24.31 3.21
CA LEU A 289 3.15 -22.92 3.64
C LEU A 289 3.81 -22.69 5.01
N ASN A 290 3.61 -23.61 5.96
CA ASN A 290 4.24 -23.54 7.27
C ASN A 290 5.77 -23.55 7.16
N ASN A 291 6.32 -24.56 6.48
CA ASN A 291 7.78 -24.72 6.34
C ASN A 291 8.41 -23.51 5.64
N ASN A 292 7.79 -23.02 4.55
CA ASN A 292 8.30 -21.83 3.86
C ASN A 292 8.24 -20.56 4.71
N THR A 293 7.24 -20.45 5.60
CA THR A 293 7.10 -19.32 6.52
C THR A 293 8.17 -19.37 7.60
N GLU A 294 8.45 -20.54 8.16
CA GLU A 294 9.54 -20.75 9.12
C GLU A 294 10.90 -20.43 8.49
N ASP A 295 11.20 -21.00 7.31
CA ASP A 295 12.42 -20.68 6.54
C ASP A 295 12.59 -19.16 6.33
N PHE A 296 11.49 -18.48 5.99
CA PHE A 296 11.49 -17.05 5.75
C PHE A 296 11.77 -16.23 7.02
N ILE A 297 11.15 -16.60 8.14
CA ILE A 297 11.38 -15.96 9.44
C ILE A 297 12.84 -16.18 9.88
N ASP A 298 13.36 -17.40 9.73
CA ASP A 298 14.74 -17.72 10.07
C ASP A 298 15.75 -16.89 9.27
N ILE A 299 15.48 -16.67 7.97
CA ILE A 299 16.28 -15.78 7.12
C ILE A 299 16.24 -14.33 7.63
N MET A 300 15.05 -13.82 7.96
CA MET A 300 14.88 -12.47 8.49
C MET A 300 15.70 -12.27 9.77
N GLU A 301 15.60 -13.20 10.71
CA GLU A 301 16.22 -13.10 12.02
C GLU A 301 17.74 -13.32 11.96
N SER A 302 18.18 -14.39 11.30
CA SER A 302 19.60 -14.77 11.22
C SER A 302 20.44 -13.75 10.44
N LEU A 303 19.90 -13.23 9.34
CA LEU A 303 20.59 -12.26 8.47
C LEU A 303 20.28 -10.81 8.83
N LYS A 304 19.38 -10.56 9.80
CA LYS A 304 18.92 -9.23 10.22
C LYS A 304 18.42 -8.41 9.04
N LEU A 305 17.57 -9.04 8.22
CA LEU A 305 17.01 -8.46 7.01
C LEU A 305 15.61 -7.91 7.27
N SER A 306 15.25 -6.86 6.55
CA SER A 306 13.85 -6.44 6.46
C SER A 306 13.02 -7.51 5.73
N ALA A 307 11.70 -7.53 5.90
CA ALA A 307 10.84 -8.48 5.18
C ALA A 307 11.02 -8.38 3.65
N ASN A 308 11.23 -7.16 3.14
CA ASN A 308 11.54 -6.90 1.74
C ASN A 308 12.85 -7.56 1.30
N ASP A 309 13.93 -7.31 2.03
CA ASP A 309 15.26 -7.85 1.70
C ASP A 309 15.30 -9.38 1.85
N ALA A 310 14.68 -9.89 2.91
CA ALA A 310 14.60 -11.31 3.19
C ALA A 310 13.81 -12.06 2.11
N TYR A 311 12.80 -11.44 1.51
CA TYR A 311 12.00 -12.12 0.49
C TYR A 311 12.79 -12.32 -0.80
N VAL A 312 13.53 -11.30 -1.21
CA VAL A 312 14.42 -11.45 -2.37
C VAL A 312 15.51 -12.49 -2.09
N TYR A 313 16.12 -12.46 -0.90
CA TYR A 313 17.09 -13.47 -0.49
C TYR A 313 16.50 -14.88 -0.51
N TYR A 314 15.32 -15.07 0.09
CA TYR A 314 14.61 -16.35 0.15
C TYR A 314 14.31 -16.91 -1.25
N VAL A 315 13.82 -16.07 -2.15
CA VAL A 315 13.53 -16.47 -3.54
C VAL A 315 14.80 -16.93 -4.25
N GLU A 316 15.89 -16.17 -4.17
CA GLU A 316 17.18 -16.53 -4.77
C GLU A 316 17.75 -17.82 -4.16
N ALA A 317 17.66 -17.99 -2.83
CA ALA A 317 18.12 -19.19 -2.13
C ALA A 317 17.36 -20.45 -2.59
N LYS A 318 16.03 -20.38 -2.72
CA LYS A 318 15.20 -21.50 -3.21
C LYS A 318 15.48 -21.84 -4.67
N TYR A 319 15.80 -20.85 -5.52
CA TYR A 319 16.24 -21.14 -6.89
C TYR A 319 17.57 -21.90 -6.92
N ILE A 320 18.53 -21.48 -6.10
CA ILE A 320 19.84 -22.14 -5.96
C ILE A 320 19.65 -23.58 -5.46
N GLU A 321 18.86 -23.79 -4.40
CA GLU A 321 18.56 -25.11 -3.81
C GLU A 321 17.99 -26.08 -4.85
N ARG A 322 17.06 -25.60 -5.68
CA ARG A 322 16.39 -26.43 -6.72
C ARG A 322 17.23 -26.65 -7.96
N GLY A 323 18.44 -26.06 -8.03
CA GLY A 323 19.28 -26.10 -9.23
C GLY A 323 18.64 -25.42 -10.44
N ILE A 324 17.60 -24.61 -10.23
CA ILE A 324 16.90 -23.88 -11.28
C ILE A 324 17.77 -22.69 -11.64
N LEU A 325 18.27 -22.68 -12.87
CA LEU A 325 19.07 -21.59 -13.39
C LEU A 325 18.21 -20.33 -13.53
N THR A 326 18.35 -19.40 -12.59
CA THR A 326 17.77 -18.05 -12.72
C THR A 326 18.43 -17.31 -13.88
N PRO A 327 17.81 -16.24 -14.43
CA PRO A 327 18.52 -15.36 -15.35
C PRO A 327 19.86 -14.86 -14.76
N LEU A 328 19.94 -14.67 -13.44
CA LEU A 328 21.19 -14.37 -12.71
C LEU A 328 22.19 -15.53 -12.77
N GLY A 329 21.75 -16.74 -12.40
CA GLY A 329 22.56 -17.96 -12.37
C GLY A 329 23.07 -18.37 -13.75
N ASN A 330 22.24 -18.27 -14.78
CA ASN A 330 22.64 -18.45 -16.18
C ASN A 330 23.69 -17.42 -16.60
N TYR A 331 23.46 -16.14 -16.29
CA TYR A 331 24.35 -15.06 -16.70
C TYR A 331 25.71 -15.11 -15.98
N ILE A 332 25.71 -15.37 -14.66
CA ILE A 332 26.92 -15.58 -13.85
C ILE A 332 27.66 -16.82 -14.35
N SER A 333 26.97 -17.94 -14.56
CA SER A 333 27.59 -19.20 -15.04
C SER A 333 28.17 -19.05 -16.45
N SER A 334 27.49 -18.36 -17.37
CA SER A 334 28.01 -18.07 -18.71
C SER A 334 29.25 -17.19 -18.66
N PHE A 335 29.26 -16.13 -17.84
CA PHE A 335 30.43 -15.27 -17.70
C PHE A 335 31.62 -16.01 -17.07
N TYR A 336 31.37 -16.81 -16.01
CA TYR A 336 32.41 -17.59 -15.35
C TYR A 336 32.99 -18.68 -16.26
N ASN A 337 32.16 -19.34 -17.07
CA ASN A 337 32.63 -20.26 -18.10
C ASN A 337 33.53 -19.54 -19.13
N LEU A 338 33.15 -18.33 -19.58
CA LEU A 338 33.96 -17.53 -20.51
C LEU A 338 35.28 -17.08 -19.88
N TYR A 339 35.29 -16.76 -18.59
CA TYR A 339 36.48 -16.34 -17.84
C TYR A 339 37.43 -17.51 -17.58
N SER A 340 36.91 -18.65 -17.11
CA SER A 340 37.70 -19.86 -16.82
C SER A 340 38.25 -20.55 -18.08
N THR A 341 37.67 -20.35 -19.26
CA THR A 341 38.28 -20.77 -20.54
C THR A 341 39.44 -19.88 -21.00
N ASN A 342 39.59 -18.68 -20.42
CA ASN A 342 40.57 -17.68 -20.86
C ASN A 342 41.73 -17.45 -19.87
N ILE A 343 41.77 -18.16 -18.74
CA ILE A 343 42.92 -18.12 -17.82
C ILE A 343 43.91 -19.25 -18.18
N LEU A 344 45.04 -18.85 -18.75
CA LEU A 344 46.30 -19.59 -18.65
C LEU A 344 46.77 -19.50 -17.19
N TYR A 345 46.83 -20.61 -16.47
CA TYR A 345 47.43 -20.67 -15.14
C TYR A 345 48.91 -20.25 -15.23
N PRO A 346 49.36 -19.18 -14.55
CA PRO A 346 50.77 -19.04 -14.22
C PRO A 346 51.03 -20.02 -13.08
N GLU A 347 51.89 -21.01 -13.30
CA GLU A 347 52.33 -21.93 -12.25
C GLU A 347 52.87 -21.14 -11.04
N GLY A 348 52.34 -21.43 -9.85
CA GLY A 348 53.02 -21.10 -8.60
C GLY A 348 52.43 -20.02 -7.69
N VAL A 349 51.15 -19.65 -7.81
CA VAL A 349 50.49 -18.79 -6.80
C VAL A 349 49.22 -19.48 -6.30
N ASN A 350 49.02 -19.46 -4.98
CA ASN A 350 47.94 -20.08 -4.22
C ASN A 350 46.60 -20.14 -4.97
N ASN A 351 45.85 -21.23 -4.77
CA ASN A 351 44.49 -21.49 -5.25
C ASN A 351 43.44 -20.46 -4.73
N GLN A 352 43.71 -19.16 -4.78
CA GLN A 352 42.73 -18.11 -4.57
C GLN A 352 41.94 -17.92 -5.87
N ILE A 353 40.66 -18.27 -5.83
CA ILE A 353 39.73 -17.97 -6.90
C ILE A 353 39.47 -16.45 -6.87
N TYR A 354 40.15 -15.71 -7.73
CA TYR A 354 39.88 -14.28 -7.88
C TYR A 354 38.60 -14.11 -8.71
N ILE A 355 37.51 -13.67 -8.07
CA ILE A 355 36.29 -13.27 -8.79
C ILE A 355 36.50 -11.83 -9.28
N PRO A 356 36.56 -11.60 -10.61
CA PRO A 356 36.78 -10.26 -11.13
C PRO A 356 35.74 -9.27 -10.63
N ASN A 357 36.21 -8.08 -10.28
CA ASN A 357 35.42 -6.90 -9.97
C ASN A 357 34.26 -6.64 -10.96
N GLU A 358 34.41 -7.02 -12.22
CA GLU A 358 33.36 -6.90 -13.24
C GLU A 358 32.21 -7.90 -13.04
N ILE A 359 32.48 -9.11 -12.53
CA ILE A 359 31.43 -10.07 -12.12
C ILE A 359 30.68 -9.52 -10.92
N LEU A 360 31.42 -9.05 -9.91
CA LEU A 360 30.84 -8.51 -8.67
C LEU A 360 29.96 -7.30 -8.94
N ASN A 361 30.42 -6.36 -9.78
CA ASN A 361 29.62 -5.23 -10.24
C ASN A 361 28.38 -5.66 -11.03
N ARG A 362 28.44 -6.75 -11.80
CA ARG A 362 27.30 -7.25 -12.59
C ARG A 362 26.29 -7.99 -11.73
N ILE A 363 26.72 -8.74 -10.70
CA ILE A 363 25.83 -9.32 -9.69
C ILE A 363 25.14 -8.19 -8.93
N ALA A 364 25.90 -7.19 -8.48
CA ALA A 364 25.36 -6.00 -7.80
C ALA A 364 24.40 -5.21 -8.70
N TYR A 365 24.78 -4.95 -9.96
CA TYR A 365 23.93 -4.30 -10.95
C TYR A 365 22.65 -5.10 -11.21
N PHE A 366 22.74 -6.42 -11.35
CA PHE A 366 21.55 -7.25 -11.54
C PHE A 366 20.62 -7.22 -10.33
N CYS A 367 21.16 -7.27 -9.10
CA CYS A 367 20.36 -7.09 -7.88
C CYS A 367 19.64 -5.73 -7.85
N ILE A 368 20.18 -4.71 -8.54
CA ILE A 368 19.64 -3.35 -8.60
C ILE A 368 18.73 -3.13 -9.84
N GLU A 369 18.99 -3.80 -10.97
CA GLU A 369 18.45 -3.48 -12.31
C GLU A 369 17.77 -4.65 -13.03
N HIS A 370 17.66 -5.83 -12.41
CA HIS A 370 17.01 -6.99 -13.05
C HIS A 370 15.58 -6.65 -13.47
N PRO A 371 15.13 -6.98 -14.71
CA PRO A 371 13.78 -6.69 -15.18
C PRO A 371 12.70 -7.17 -14.21
N LYS A 372 12.80 -8.38 -13.65
CA LYS A 372 11.83 -8.87 -12.65
C LYS A 372 11.98 -8.23 -11.26
N LEU A 373 13.06 -7.50 -10.98
CA LEU A 373 13.25 -6.72 -9.75
C LEU A 373 13.10 -5.20 -9.99
N LYS A 374 12.78 -4.77 -11.23
CA LYS A 374 12.46 -3.38 -11.54
C LYS A 374 11.05 -3.07 -11.08
N HIS A 375 10.88 -1.88 -10.53
CA HIS A 375 9.58 -1.29 -10.18
C HIS A 375 8.58 -1.17 -11.35
N ASP A 376 8.98 -1.44 -12.59
CA ASP A 376 8.25 -1.08 -13.82
C ASP A 376 8.27 -2.17 -14.93
N ASP A 377 8.43 -3.45 -14.57
CA ASP A 377 8.23 -4.55 -15.53
C ASP A 377 6.73 -4.77 -15.81
N LYS A 378 6.28 -4.21 -16.94
CA LYS A 378 4.89 -4.27 -17.43
C LYS A 378 4.45 -5.67 -17.89
N SER A 379 5.30 -6.69 -17.77
CA SER A 379 5.02 -8.03 -18.30
C SER A 379 4.44 -9.02 -17.27
N SER A 380 4.50 -8.71 -15.97
CA SER A 380 4.04 -9.66 -14.92
C SER A 380 3.14 -9.07 -13.83
N ASP A 381 2.83 -7.76 -13.86
CA ASP A 381 2.09 -7.00 -12.81
C ASP A 381 2.64 -7.12 -11.37
N HIS A 382 3.66 -7.96 -11.13
CA HIS A 382 4.23 -8.24 -9.83
C HIS A 382 5.42 -7.31 -9.54
N LYS A 383 5.32 -6.50 -8.48
CA LYS A 383 6.35 -5.53 -8.09
C LYS A 383 7.15 -6.07 -6.91
N TYR A 384 8.43 -6.39 -7.12
CA TYR A 384 9.33 -6.69 -6.01
C TYR A 384 9.71 -5.41 -5.25
N PRO A 385 9.87 -5.47 -3.91
CA PRO A 385 10.25 -4.32 -3.12
C PRO A 385 11.71 -3.90 -3.36
N SER A 386 12.03 -2.62 -3.16
CA SER A 386 13.39 -2.11 -3.31
C SER A 386 14.31 -2.70 -2.25
N LEU A 387 15.49 -3.17 -2.68
CA LEU A 387 16.51 -3.73 -1.80
C LEU A 387 17.30 -2.63 -1.09
N SER A 388 17.56 -2.84 0.19
CA SER A 388 18.54 -2.07 0.93
C SER A 388 19.97 -2.49 0.54
N ASN A 389 20.97 -1.64 0.82
CA ASN A 389 22.38 -2.02 0.66
C ASN A 389 22.74 -3.29 1.44
N ASN A 390 22.08 -3.54 2.58
CA ASN A 390 22.29 -4.77 3.35
C ASN A 390 21.72 -5.98 2.62
N GLY A 391 20.48 -5.87 2.11
CA GLY A 391 19.85 -6.91 1.29
C GLY A 391 20.67 -7.25 0.05
N VAL A 392 21.13 -6.24 -0.70
CA VAL A 392 22.01 -6.42 -1.86
C VAL A 392 23.27 -7.21 -1.48
N ASN A 393 23.95 -6.83 -0.39
CA ASN A 393 25.16 -7.54 0.04
C ASN A 393 24.87 -9.01 0.38
N LYS A 394 23.76 -9.31 1.06
CA LYS A 394 23.40 -10.69 1.42
C LYS A 394 23.07 -11.57 0.23
N VAL A 395 22.37 -11.02 -0.77
CA VAL A 395 22.11 -11.75 -2.02
C VAL A 395 23.40 -11.99 -2.80
N ILE A 396 24.33 -11.02 -2.82
CA ILE A 396 25.66 -11.22 -3.40
C ILE A 396 26.40 -12.33 -2.68
N ASP A 397 26.47 -12.29 -1.34
CA ASP A 397 27.15 -13.30 -0.52
C ASP A 397 26.62 -14.71 -0.83
N LEU A 398 25.29 -14.87 -0.93
CA LEU A 398 24.62 -16.12 -1.28
C LEU A 398 25.06 -16.66 -2.65
N TRP A 399 25.15 -15.80 -3.67
CA TRP A 399 25.62 -16.20 -4.99
C TRP A 399 27.12 -16.51 -5.03
N LEU A 400 27.93 -15.82 -4.23
CA LEU A 400 29.36 -16.09 -4.11
C LEU A 400 29.63 -17.44 -3.46
N GLU A 401 28.89 -17.79 -2.42
CA GLU A 401 28.94 -19.11 -1.78
C GLU A 401 28.64 -20.21 -2.79
N ARG A 402 27.55 -20.07 -3.55
CA ARG A 402 27.19 -21.04 -4.60
C ARG A 402 28.27 -21.19 -5.67
N LEU A 403 28.90 -20.10 -6.09
CA LEU A 403 30.03 -20.17 -7.03
C LEU A 403 31.23 -20.90 -6.41
N GLY A 404 31.54 -20.62 -5.15
CA GLY A 404 32.57 -21.33 -4.39
C GLY A 404 32.34 -22.84 -4.38
N GLU A 405 31.11 -23.29 -4.09
CA GLU A 405 30.73 -24.70 -4.12
C GLU A 405 30.99 -25.33 -5.50
N ILE A 406 30.49 -24.70 -6.58
CA ILE A 406 30.65 -25.19 -7.96
C ILE A 406 32.13 -25.35 -8.31
N ILE A 407 32.98 -24.45 -7.84
CA ILE A 407 34.42 -24.49 -8.12
C ILE A 407 35.12 -25.55 -7.28
N SER A 408 34.75 -25.70 -6.01
CA SER A 408 35.29 -26.73 -5.12
C SER A 408 35.01 -28.16 -5.59
N LEU A 409 33.90 -28.36 -6.32
CA LEU A 409 33.52 -29.63 -6.94
C LEU A 409 34.35 -30.00 -8.19
N ARG A 410 35.34 -29.17 -8.60
CA ARG A 410 36.23 -29.49 -9.74
C ARG A 410 37.53 -30.21 -9.30
N PRO A 411 37.56 -31.56 -9.36
CA PRO A 411 38.78 -32.27 -9.78
C PRO A 411 38.55 -33.28 -10.93
N LYS A 412 39.38 -33.16 -11.98
CA LYS A 412 39.67 -34.03 -13.16
C LYS A 412 38.55 -34.73 -13.96
N GLU A 413 37.42 -35.15 -13.38
CA GLU A 413 36.34 -35.82 -14.14
C GLU A 413 35.45 -34.85 -14.92
N TYR A 414 35.46 -33.57 -14.56
CA TYR A 414 34.64 -32.52 -15.20
C TYR A 414 35.08 -32.16 -16.63
N ILE A 415 36.29 -32.56 -17.05
CA ILE A 415 36.72 -32.42 -18.46
C ILE A 415 35.89 -33.33 -19.38
N LYS A 416 35.27 -34.40 -18.84
CA LYS A 416 34.58 -35.41 -19.65
C LYS A 416 33.07 -35.19 -19.78
N LYS A 417 32.42 -34.49 -18.83
CA LYS A 417 30.95 -34.29 -18.82
C LYS A 417 30.45 -32.97 -19.39
N VAL A 418 31.31 -31.95 -19.54
CA VAL A 418 30.89 -30.61 -20.03
C VAL A 418 30.51 -30.59 -21.51
N SER A 419 30.82 -31.64 -22.27
CA SER A 419 30.37 -31.80 -23.66
C SER A 419 28.97 -32.43 -23.82
N GLU A 420 28.36 -33.00 -22.77
CA GLU A 420 27.09 -33.73 -22.90
C GLU A 420 25.88 -33.01 -22.29
N SER A 421 26.07 -32.01 -21.41
CA SER A 421 24.95 -31.24 -20.82
C SER A 421 24.60 -29.94 -21.56
N ALA A 422 25.25 -29.65 -22.70
CA ALA A 422 24.96 -28.46 -23.50
C ALA A 422 23.72 -28.59 -24.40
N ILE A 423 23.01 -29.72 -24.38
CA ILE A 423 21.77 -29.90 -25.15
C ILE A 423 20.74 -30.66 -24.30
N MET A 424 19.95 -29.94 -23.51
CA MET A 424 18.54 -30.29 -23.22
C MET A 424 17.82 -28.97 -22.89
N LEU A 425 17.49 -28.23 -23.94
CA LEU A 425 16.36 -27.32 -23.94
C LEU A 425 15.12 -28.17 -24.19
N THR A 426 14.05 -27.90 -23.43
CA THR A 426 12.63 -28.25 -23.61
C THR A 426 12.05 -29.43 -22.81
N TYR A 427 10.90 -29.13 -22.16
CA TYR A 427 9.89 -29.99 -21.50
C TYR A 427 10.31 -30.65 -20.18
N GLU A 428 9.59 -30.64 -19.07
CA GLU A 428 8.20 -30.32 -18.68
C GLU A 428 8.26 -29.97 -17.18
N ASP A 429 7.67 -28.87 -16.73
CA ASP A 429 7.09 -28.73 -15.39
C ASP A 429 6.26 -27.44 -15.34
N ASP A 430 5.01 -27.56 -14.92
CA ASP A 430 3.97 -26.54 -14.85
C ASP A 430 4.25 -25.45 -13.80
N ASP A 431 5.33 -24.69 -13.99
CA ASP A 431 5.53 -23.41 -13.30
C ASP A 431 5.85 -22.33 -14.35
N ASN A 432 4.81 -21.57 -14.71
CA ASN A 432 4.87 -20.47 -15.68
C ASN A 432 5.90 -19.39 -15.28
N PHE A 433 7.12 -19.47 -15.83
CA PHE A 433 8.04 -18.34 -15.92
C PHE A 433 8.75 -18.29 -17.28
N SER A 434 8.28 -17.42 -18.18
CA SER A 434 8.96 -17.16 -19.47
C SER A 434 10.28 -16.39 -19.30
N PRO A 435 11.35 -16.71 -20.06
CA PRO A 435 12.61 -15.98 -20.08
C PRO A 435 12.58 -14.84 -21.11
N VAL A 436 13.02 -13.63 -20.71
CA VAL A 436 12.99 -12.44 -21.57
C VAL A 436 14.28 -11.62 -21.42
N ILE A 437 14.99 -11.52 -22.55
CA ILE A 437 15.91 -10.45 -23.02
C ILE A 437 17.43 -10.65 -22.97
N SER A 438 17.94 -10.57 -24.20
CA SER A 438 19.26 -10.21 -24.73
C SER A 438 19.55 -8.70 -24.66
N ASN A 439 20.67 -8.30 -24.05
CA ASN A 439 21.68 -7.37 -24.61
C ASN A 439 22.67 -6.89 -23.55
N SER A 440 23.94 -6.79 -23.94
CA SER A 440 25.09 -6.42 -23.09
C SER A 440 25.33 -4.90 -23.08
N LEU A 441 25.49 -4.29 -21.90
CA LEU A 441 26.03 -2.93 -21.72
C LEU A 441 27.13 -2.90 -20.65
N LYS A 442 28.06 -1.92 -20.78
CA LYS A 442 29.32 -1.74 -20.02
C LYS A 442 29.18 -0.68 -18.93
N TYR A 443 29.62 -0.92 -17.68
CA TYR A 443 29.75 0.13 -16.64
C TYR A 443 30.87 -0.12 -15.60
N GLU A 444 31.33 0.98 -15.00
CA GLU A 444 32.57 1.19 -14.22
C GLU A 444 32.46 0.91 -12.70
N TYR A 445 33.61 0.65 -12.06
CA TYR A 445 33.82 -0.01 -10.77
C TYR A 445 33.92 0.92 -9.54
N ASN A 446 33.45 0.45 -8.36
CA ASN A 446 33.53 1.17 -7.07
C ASN A 446 34.51 0.48 -6.06
N PRO A 447 35.55 1.16 -5.54
CA PRO A 447 36.66 0.54 -4.80
C PRO A 447 36.37 -0.01 -3.38
N SER A 448 35.25 0.33 -2.73
CA SER A 448 34.98 -0.05 -1.33
C SER A 448 34.66 -1.55 -1.11
N PHE A 449 34.65 -2.32 -2.19
CA PHE A 449 34.28 -3.72 -2.22
C PHE A 449 35.49 -4.68 -2.05
N ALA A 450 36.68 -4.26 -2.52
CA ALA A 450 37.90 -5.08 -2.47
C ALA A 450 38.35 -5.41 -1.04
N ASP A 451 38.16 -4.48 -0.10
CA ASP A 451 38.57 -4.64 1.29
C ASP A 451 37.73 -5.70 2.05
N ARG A 452 36.54 -6.06 1.55
CA ARG A 452 35.65 -7.04 2.20
C ARG A 452 36.02 -8.49 1.87
N ILE A 453 36.51 -8.76 0.66
CA ILE A 453 36.96 -10.10 0.24
C ILE A 453 38.13 -10.58 1.11
N GLY A 454 39.07 -9.67 1.44
CA GLY A 454 40.20 -10.02 2.32
C GLY A 454 39.81 -10.39 3.75
N ALA A 455 38.63 -9.98 4.24
CA ALA A 455 38.18 -10.24 5.61
C ALA A 455 37.32 -11.52 5.75
N MET A 456 36.70 -12.01 4.67
CA MET A 456 35.93 -13.26 4.68
C MET A 456 36.85 -14.50 4.64
N GLU A 457 38.00 -14.42 3.99
CA GLU A 457 38.96 -15.53 3.88
C GLU A 457 39.54 -15.96 5.23
N THR A 458 39.66 -15.06 6.22
CA THR A 458 40.17 -15.43 7.54
C THR A 458 39.17 -16.21 8.39
N ASN A 459 37.86 -16.13 8.09
CA ASN A 459 36.82 -16.83 8.87
C ASN A 459 36.39 -18.17 8.27
N ALA A 460 36.60 -18.39 6.96
CA ALA A 460 36.26 -19.65 6.28
C ALA A 460 37.34 -20.74 6.43
N LEU A 461 38.54 -20.39 6.91
CA LEU A 461 39.64 -21.33 7.16
C LEU A 461 39.64 -21.89 8.60
N ASP A 462 38.77 -21.40 9.49
CA ASP A 462 38.72 -21.77 10.92
C ASP A 462 37.42 -22.49 11.36
N ARG A 463 36.59 -22.95 10.41
CA ARG A 463 35.46 -23.87 10.63
C ARG A 463 35.52 -25.00 9.60
#